data_AF-A0A7J9VGV0-F1
#
_entry.id   AF-A0A7J9VGV0-F1
#
_cell.length_a   1.000
_cell.length_b   1.000
_cell.length_c   1.000
_cell.angle_alpha   90.00
_cell.angle_beta   90.00
_cell.angle_gamma   90.00
#
_symmetry.space_group_name_H-M   'P 1'
#
loop_
_entity.id
_entity.type
_entity.pdbx_description
1 polymer ?
#
loop_
_entity_poly.entity_id
_entity_poly.type
_entity_poly.pdbx_seq_one_letter_code
_entity_poly.pdbx_strand_id
1 'polypeptide(L)' 'MEIKPESIGDALVRLRRARGQLTGVIEAIEDGRDCAEVLTQLAAVSRALDRAGFKIVA' A
#
# COMPACT_ATOMS: atom_id res chain seq x y z
N MET A 1 9.37 5.72 19.59
CA MET A 1 9.63 6.39 18.29
C MET A 1 8.34 7.10 17.92
N GLU A 2 8.37 8.43 17.82
CA GLU A 2 7.22 9.25 17.40
C GLU A 2 7.38 9.64 15.93
N ILE A 3 6.26 9.76 15.21
CA ILE A 3 6.25 10.15 13.80
C ILE A 3 6.51 11.65 13.73
N LYS A 4 7.59 12.05 13.04
CA LYS A 4 7.94 13.46 12.89
C LYS A 4 6.95 14.19 11.97
N PRO A 5 6.44 15.38 12.34
CA PRO A 5 5.39 16.07 11.59
C PRO A 5 5.76 16.42 10.14
N GLU A 6 7.04 16.62 9.84
CA GLU A 6 7.55 16.89 8.49
C GLU A 6 7.45 15.69 7.54
N SER A 7 7.44 14.45 8.05
CA SER A 7 7.33 13.23 7.23
C SER A 7 5.91 12.69 7.11
N ILE A 8 4.97 13.22 7.91
CA ILE A 8 3.56 12.82 7.91
C ILE A 8 2.91 13.03 6.54
N GLY A 9 3.13 14.18 5.90
CA GLY A 9 2.46 14.50 4.64
C GLY A 9 2.77 13.51 3.51
N ASP A 10 4.06 13.26 3.28
CA ASP A 10 4.55 12.39 2.21
C ASP A 10 4.26 10.91 2.50
N ALA A 11 4.32 10.48 3.77
CA ALA A 11 3.89 9.15 4.19
C ALA A 11 2.38 8.94 3.96
N LEU A 12 1.54 9.91 4.36
CA LEU A 12 0.09 9.84 4.20
C LEU A 12 -0.33 9.78 2.72
N VAL A 13 0.31 10.54 1.83
CA VAL A 13 0.03 10.49 0.38
C VAL A 13 0.26 9.08 -0.15
N ARG A 14 1.36 8.42 0.24
CA ARG A 14 1.67 7.05 -0.19
C ARG A 14 0.73 6.02 0.42
N LEU A 15 0.41 6.14 1.70
CA LEU A 15 -0.52 5.24 2.38
C LEU A 15 -1.93 5.33 1.77
N ARG A 16 -2.40 6.54 1.42
CA ARG A 16 -3.69 6.72 0.72
C ARG A 16 -3.70 6.05 -0.65
N ARG A 17 -2.58 6.09 -1.38
CA ARG A 17 -2.44 5.37 -2.65
C ARG A 17 -2.45 3.85 -2.45
N ALA A 18 -1.69 3.35 -1.48
CA ALA A 18 -1.65 1.92 -1.16
C ALA A 18 -3.03 1.39 -0.75
N ARG A 19 -3.82 2.20 -0.03
CA ARG A 19 -5.22 1.88 0.29
C ARG A 19 -6.06 1.66 -0.97
N GLY A 20 -5.99 2.55 -1.97
CA GLY A 20 -6.73 2.37 -3.23
C GLY A 20 -6.29 1.12 -4.00
N GLN A 21 -5.00 0.80 -3.97
CA GLN A 21 -4.49 -0.45 -4.58
C GLN A 21 -5.01 -1.68 -3.84
N LEU A 22 -5.07 -1.65 -2.51
CA LEU A 22 -5.62 -2.74 -1.71
C LEU A 22 -7.12 -2.93 -1.94
N THR A 23 -7.88 -1.83 -2.10
CA THR A 23 -9.29 -1.92 -2.51
C THR A 23 -9.45 -2.68 -3.82
N GLY A 24 -8.63 -2.37 -4.83
CA GLY A 24 -8.67 -3.10 -6.11
C GLY A 24 -8.27 -4.58 -5.99
N VAL A 25 -7.38 -4.94 -5.07
CA VAL A 25 -7.05 -6.35 -4.79
C VAL A 25 -8.24 -7.08 -4.16
N ILE A 26 -8.96 -6.43 -3.24
CA ILE A 26 -10.15 -7.00 -2.60
C ILE A 26 -11.23 -7.24 -3.66
N GLU A 27 -11.54 -6.24 -4.48
CA GLU A 27 -12.50 -6.36 -5.59
C GLU A 27 -12.10 -7.49 -6.54
N ALA A 28 -10.81 -7.61 -6.88
CA ALA A 28 -10.31 -8.69 -7.72
C ALA A 28 -10.55 -10.09 -7.12
N ILE A 29 -10.44 -10.23 -5.80
CA ILE A 29 -10.73 -11.49 -5.09
C ILE A 29 -12.23 -11.77 -5.09
N GLU A 30 -13.05 -10.75 -4.82
CA GLU A 30 -14.52 -10.86 -4.81
C GLU A 30 -15.08 -11.23 -6.19
N ASP A 31 -14.48 -10.70 -7.26
CA ASP A 31 -14.80 -11.03 -8.65
C ASP A 31 -14.27 -12.39 -9.11
N GLY A 32 -13.51 -13.11 -8.27
CA GLY A 32 -12.96 -14.42 -8.59
C GLY A 32 -11.88 -14.39 -9.69
N ARG A 33 -11.08 -13.31 -9.75
CA ARG A 33 -10.00 -13.16 -10.74
C ARG A 33 -8.88 -14.17 -10.53
N ASP A 34 -8.00 -14.28 -11.53
CA ASP A 34 -6.87 -15.21 -11.51
C ASP A 34 -5.96 -15.00 -10.29
N CYS A 35 -5.58 -16.12 -9.66
CA CYS A 35 -4.78 -16.11 -8.43
C CYS A 35 -3.39 -15.49 -8.64
N ALA A 36 -2.73 -15.76 -9.78
CA ALA A 36 -1.41 -15.20 -10.05
C ALA A 36 -1.47 -13.68 -10.27
N GLU A 37 -2.54 -13.20 -10.90
CA GLU A 37 -2.79 -11.76 -11.02
C GLU A 37 -3.00 -11.10 -9.65
N VAL A 38 -3.89 -11.66 -8.82
CA VAL A 38 -4.16 -11.17 -7.46
C VAL A 38 -2.87 -11.13 -6.63
N LEU A 39 -2.05 -12.19 -6.67
CA LEU A 39 -0.77 -12.24 -5.96
C LEU A 39 0.22 -11.18 -6.45
N THR A 40 0.25 -10.91 -7.76
CA THR A 40 1.10 -9.87 -8.34
C THR A 40 0.69 -8.48 -7.84
N GLN A 41 -0.61 -8.21 -7.81
CA GLN A 41 -1.14 -6.95 -7.29
C GLN A 41 -0.88 -6.80 -5.79
N LEU A 42 -1.08 -7.86 -5.00
CA LEU A 42 -0.80 -7.88 -3.57
C LEU A 42 0.68 -7.61 -3.26
N ALA A 43 1.60 -8.20 -4.02
CA ALA A 43 3.03 -7.92 -3.91
C ALA A 43 3.36 -6.44 -4.20
N ALA A 44 2.67 -5.83 -5.17
CA ALA A 44 2.82 -4.41 -5.45
C ALA A 44 2.31 -3.52 -4.30
N VAL A 45 1.20 -3.90 -3.64
CA VAL A 45 0.68 -3.22 -2.44
C VAL A 45 1.68 -3.32 -1.29
N SER A 46 2.19 -4.52 -1.00
CA SER A 46 3.20 -4.74 0.05
C SER A 46 4.41 -3.84 -0.14
N ARG A 47 4.96 -3.78 -1.36
CA ARG A 47 6.10 -2.90 -1.66
C ARG A 47 5.77 -1.41 -1.56
N ALA A 48 4.51 -1.02 -1.80
CA ALA A 48 4.08 0.37 -1.60
C ALA A 48 4.01 0.74 -0.11
N LEU A 49 3.56 -0.19 0.75
CA LEU A 49 3.54 -0.03 2.20
C LEU A 49 4.96 0.07 2.76
N ASP A 50 5.89 -0.80 2.33
CA ASP A 50 7.29 -0.73 2.78
C ASP A 50 7.90 0.65 2.52
N ARG A 51 7.71 1.18 1.31
CA ARG A 51 8.21 2.52 0.94
C ARG A 51 7.59 3.64 1.77
N ALA A 52 6.33 3.50 2.17
CA ALA A 52 5.68 4.47 3.05
C ALA A 52 6.23 4.36 4.48
N GLY A 53 6.45 3.14 4.98
CA GLY A 53 7.05 2.87 6.29
C GLY A 53 8.48 3.44 6.41
N PHE A 54 9.31 3.26 5.39
CA PHE A 54 10.66 3.84 5.37
C PHE A 54 10.66 5.36 5.54
N LYS A 55 9.65 6.06 5.02
CA LYS A 55 9.53 7.51 5.14
C LYS A 55 9.11 8.00 6.52
N ILE A 56 8.53 7.11 7.32
CA ILE A 56 8.14 7.41 8.71
C ILE A 56 9.34 7.25 9.65
N VAL A 57 10.23 6.30 9.36
CA VAL A 57 11.37 5.93 10.20
C VAL A 57 12.64 6.71 9.85
N ALA A 58 12.84 7.06 8.57
CA ALA A 58 14.02 7.77 8.08
C ALA A 58 13.94 9.29 8.26
#